data_AF-A0A7C4ND00-F1
#
_entry.id   AF-A0A7C4ND00-F1
#
_cell.length_a   1.000
_cell.length_b   1.000
_cell.length_c   1.000
_cell.angle_alpha   90.00
_cell.angle_beta   90.00
_cell.angle_gamma   90.00
#
_symmetry.space_group_name_H-M   'P 1'
#
loop_
_entity.id
_entity.type
_entity.pdbx_description
1 polymer ?
#
loop_
_entity_poly.entity_id
_entity_poly.type
_entity_poly.pdbx_seq_one_letter_code
_entity_poly.pdbx_strand_id
1 'polypeptide(L)'
;MTQNKVAVVAVGGNALIIDKQHEDVASQVKAVEETCKHIADMIVQGWNVVVTHGNGPQVGFILRRNELAYPEVHSTPLDVIGADTQGAIGYMIARALDNEFKKRGIKRDVAAVVTQVLVDRNDPGFQRPSKGIGGFTTRAKAIEFEKQGWTVREDAGRGWRRTTRRRVCLAPTGAAPETWQRLLRPE
;
A
#
# COMPACT_ATOMS: atom_id res chain seq x y z
N MET A 1 -21.74 -18.50 27.13
CA MET A 1 -20.97 -17.47 26.39
C MET A 1 -21.22 -17.72 24.91
N THR A 2 -21.88 -16.81 24.19
CA THR A 2 -21.98 -16.92 22.72
C THR A 2 -20.57 -16.81 22.15
N GLN A 3 -20.14 -17.80 21.36
CA GLN A 3 -18.86 -17.73 20.64
C GLN A 3 -18.90 -16.49 19.73
N ASN A 4 -18.06 -15.50 20.05
CA ASN A 4 -17.91 -14.33 19.18
C ASN A 4 -17.30 -14.77 17.85
N LYS A 5 -18.03 -14.58 16.76
CA LYS A 5 -17.58 -14.96 15.43
C LYS A 5 -16.53 -13.97 14.93
N VAL A 6 -15.43 -14.47 14.37
CA VAL A 6 -14.37 -13.64 13.79
C VAL A 6 -14.48 -13.64 12.27
N ALA A 7 -14.39 -12.46 11.66
CA ALA A 7 -14.31 -12.28 10.22
C ALA A 7 -13.03 -11.52 9.87
N VAL A 8 -12.35 -11.95 8.80
CA VAL A 8 -11.25 -11.20 8.18
C VAL A 8 -11.76 -10.60 6.88
N VAL A 9 -11.80 -9.28 6.80
CA VAL A 9 -12.29 -8.54 5.63
C VAL A 9 -11.10 -7.98 4.87
N ALA A 10 -10.98 -8.35 3.59
CA ALA A 10 -9.92 -7.87 2.70
C ALA A 10 -10.46 -6.77 1.78
N VAL A 11 -10.16 -5.51 2.13
CA VAL A 11 -10.52 -4.33 1.34
C VAL A 11 -9.55 -4.23 0.16
N GLY A 12 -10.05 -4.36 -1.07
CA GLY A 12 -9.22 -4.32 -2.27
C GLY A 12 -8.46 -2.99 -2.41
N GLY A 13 -7.30 -2.99 -3.08
CA GLY A 13 -6.53 -1.76 -3.30
C GLY A 13 -7.26 -0.69 -4.14
N ASN A 14 -8.24 -1.11 -4.94
CA ASN A 14 -9.14 -0.22 -5.69
C ASN A 14 -10.38 0.17 -4.89
N ALA A 15 -10.64 -0.42 -3.72
CA ALA A 15 -11.77 0.01 -2.89
C ALA A 15 -11.55 1.42 -2.32
N LEU A 16 -10.31 1.91 -2.38
CA LEU A 16 -9.95 3.28 -2.02
C LEU A 16 -10.00 4.24 -3.22
N ILE A 17 -10.10 3.74 -4.46
CA ILE A 17 -10.15 4.57 -5.67
C ILE A 17 -11.43 4.23 -6.44
N ILE A 18 -12.39 5.13 -6.38
CA ILE A 18 -13.71 4.95 -7.00
C ILE A 18 -13.55 4.91 -8.53
N ASP A 19 -12.78 5.85 -9.09
CA ASP A 19 -12.43 5.91 -10.50
C ASP A 19 -11.17 6.78 -10.73
N LYS A 20 -10.75 6.94 -12.00
CA LYS A 20 -9.55 7.69 -12.39
C LYS A 20 -9.63 9.19 -12.15
N GLN A 21 -10.84 9.75 -12.01
CA GLN A 21 -11.07 11.16 -11.74
C GLN A 21 -11.05 11.44 -10.22
N HIS A 22 -11.14 10.40 -9.40
CA HIS A 22 -11.26 10.46 -7.94
C HIS A 22 -10.07 9.78 -7.23
N GLU A 23 -8.84 10.11 -7.65
CA GLU A 23 -7.61 9.57 -7.07
C GLU A 23 -7.04 10.43 -5.91
N ASP A 24 -7.59 11.63 -5.69
CA ASP A 24 -7.15 12.55 -4.64
C ASP A 24 -7.45 12.03 -3.22
N VAL A 25 -6.79 12.62 -2.22
CA VAL A 25 -6.89 12.15 -0.82
C VAL A 25 -8.31 12.26 -0.29
N ALA A 26 -9.06 13.31 -0.62
CA ALA A 26 -10.42 13.49 -0.12
C ALA A 26 -11.37 12.44 -0.73
N SER A 27 -11.18 12.10 -2.00
CA SER A 27 -11.90 11.00 -2.64
C SER A 27 -11.60 9.64 -1.98
N GLN A 28 -10.33 9.37 -1.65
CA GLN A 28 -9.95 8.14 -0.93
C GLN A 28 -10.60 8.06 0.46
N VAL A 29 -10.65 9.18 1.20
CA VAL A 29 -11.31 9.25 2.51
C VAL A 29 -12.80 8.92 2.39
N LYS A 30 -13.50 9.49 1.41
CA LYS A 30 -14.93 9.19 1.19
C LYS A 30 -15.17 7.71 0.87
N ALA A 31 -14.32 7.10 0.07
CA ALA A 31 -14.41 5.68 -0.25
C ALA A 31 -14.21 4.79 1.00
N VAL A 32 -13.28 5.16 1.88
CA VAL A 32 -13.07 4.50 3.17
C VAL A 32 -14.30 4.64 4.06
N GLU A 33 -14.85 5.86 4.17
CA GLU A 33 -16.04 6.13 4.99
C GLU A 33 -17.23 5.26 4.56
N GLU A 34 -17.47 5.13 3.26
CA GLU A 34 -18.52 4.26 2.73
C GLU A 34 -18.27 2.79 3.08
N THR A 35 -17.04 2.30 2.85
CA THR A 35 -16.65 0.93 3.19
C THR A 35 -16.84 0.64 4.69
N CYS A 36 -16.51 1.61 5.56
CA CYS A 36 -16.59 1.46 7.01
C CYS A 36 -18.03 1.35 7.52
N LYS A 37 -19.04 1.87 6.80
CA LYS A 37 -20.46 1.66 7.14
C LYS A 37 -20.82 0.18 7.08
N HIS A 38 -20.40 -0.52 6.04
CA HIS A 38 -20.65 -1.96 5.89
C HIS A 38 -19.91 -2.80 6.94
N ILE A 39 -18.68 -2.41 7.29
CA ILE A 39 -17.93 -3.07 8.37
C ILE A 39 -18.64 -2.85 9.72
N ALA A 40 -19.15 -1.64 9.97
CA ALA A 40 -19.94 -1.36 11.17
C ALA A 40 -21.24 -2.19 11.22
N ASP A 41 -21.89 -2.45 10.08
CA ASP A 41 -23.05 -3.37 10.02
C ASP A 41 -22.69 -4.78 10.48
N MET A 42 -21.54 -5.31 10.06
CA MET A 42 -21.06 -6.62 10.53
C MET A 42 -20.82 -6.62 12.04
N ILE A 43 -20.25 -5.53 12.57
CA ILE A 43 -20.00 -5.40 14.01
C ILE A 43 -21.31 -5.38 14.81
N VAL A 44 -22.34 -4.69 14.32
CA VAL A 44 -23.68 -4.68 14.94
C VAL A 44 -24.29 -6.08 14.95
N GLN A 45 -24.04 -6.89 13.90
CA GLN A 45 -24.46 -8.29 13.84
C GLN A 45 -23.67 -9.23 14.76
N GLY A 46 -22.72 -8.71 15.55
CA GLY A 46 -21.97 -9.47 16.54
C GLY A 46 -20.63 -10.04 16.04
N TRP A 47 -20.14 -9.62 14.87
CA TRP A 47 -18.84 -10.04 14.37
C TRP A 47 -17.69 -9.26 15.03
N ASN A 48 -16.60 -9.96 15.34
CA ASN A 48 -15.29 -9.36 15.56
C ASN A 48 -14.57 -9.30 14.22
N VAL A 49 -14.19 -8.11 13.78
CA VAL A 49 -13.68 -7.90 12.42
C VAL A 49 -12.21 -7.52 12.46
N VAL A 50 -11.40 -8.24 11.69
CA VAL A 50 -10.04 -7.84 11.32
C VAL A 50 -10.10 -7.29 9.90
N VAL A 51 -9.67 -6.05 9.72
CA VAL A 51 -9.65 -5.39 8.40
C VAL A 51 -8.24 -5.45 7.83
N THR A 52 -8.10 -5.98 6.63
CA THR A 52 -6.88 -5.91 5.83
C THR A 52 -7.16 -5.06 4.58
N HIS A 53 -6.13 -4.48 3.98
CA HIS A 53 -6.30 -3.64 2.81
C HIS A 53 -5.17 -3.83 1.79
N GLY A 54 -5.49 -3.59 0.52
CA GLY A 54 -4.49 -3.35 -0.51
C GLY A 54 -3.93 -1.92 -0.44
N ASN A 55 -2.80 -1.69 -1.11
CA ASN A 55 -2.14 -0.38 -1.16
C ASN A 55 -1.53 -0.04 -2.54
N GLY A 56 -1.90 -0.79 -3.58
CA GLY A 56 -1.23 -0.74 -4.89
C GLY A 56 -1.15 0.68 -5.48
N PRO A 57 -2.28 1.38 -5.65
CA PRO A 57 -2.27 2.76 -6.12
C PRO A 57 -1.52 3.72 -5.18
N GLN A 58 -1.71 3.59 -3.86
CA GLN A 58 -1.14 4.48 -2.84
C GLN A 58 0.39 4.40 -2.81
N VAL A 59 0.95 3.19 -2.90
CA VAL A 59 2.41 2.98 -3.06
C VAL A 59 2.89 3.65 -4.35
N GLY A 60 2.12 3.54 -5.43
CA GLY A 60 2.41 4.21 -6.69
C GLY A 60 2.44 5.74 -6.57
N PHE A 61 1.50 6.33 -5.83
CA PHE A 61 1.44 7.78 -5.60
C PHE A 61 2.61 8.28 -4.76
N ILE A 62 2.97 7.59 -3.68
CA ILE A 62 4.14 7.97 -2.87
C ILE A 62 5.42 7.83 -3.70
N LEU A 63 5.58 6.73 -4.44
CA LEU A 63 6.73 6.56 -5.32
C LEU A 63 6.83 7.69 -6.36
N ARG A 64 5.70 8.14 -6.91
CA ARG A 64 5.66 9.28 -7.83
C ARG A 64 6.06 10.59 -7.15
N ARG A 65 5.61 10.84 -5.90
CA ARG A 65 6.03 12.01 -5.14
C ARG A 65 7.54 12.02 -4.89
N ASN A 66 8.11 10.86 -4.54
CA ASN A 66 9.56 10.71 -4.36
C ASN A 66 10.34 11.04 -5.64
N GLU A 67 9.84 10.64 -6.81
CA GLU A 67 10.50 10.99 -8.08
C GLU A 67 10.49 12.48 -8.37
N LEU A 68 9.37 13.14 -8.09
CA LEU A 68 9.22 14.56 -8.30
C LEU A 68 10.11 15.35 -7.34
N ALA A 69 10.26 14.87 -6.11
CA ALA A 69 11.08 15.49 -5.07
C ALA A 69 12.58 15.09 -5.13
N TYR A 70 12.95 14.06 -5.90
CA TYR A 70 14.32 13.52 -5.95
C TYR A 70 15.44 14.56 -6.19
N PRO A 71 15.25 15.62 -7.00
CA PRO A 71 16.27 16.65 -7.17
C PRO A 71 16.58 17.45 -5.90
N GLU A 72 15.68 17.43 -4.91
CA GLU A 72 15.75 18.24 -3.69
C GLU A 72 15.87 17.39 -2.42
N VAL A 73 15.29 16.19 -2.40
CA VAL A 73 15.23 15.29 -1.24
C VAL A 73 15.48 13.85 -1.66
N HIS A 74 16.15 13.07 -0.81
CA HIS A 74 16.44 11.66 -1.07
C HIS A 74 15.17 10.82 -1.29
N SER A 75 15.31 9.72 -2.02
CA SER A 75 14.20 8.78 -2.24
C SER A 75 13.97 7.86 -1.03
N THR A 76 12.74 7.43 -0.83
CA THR A 76 12.35 6.45 0.20
C THR A 76 12.34 5.02 -0.37
N PRO A 77 12.91 4.03 0.35
CA PRO A 77 12.83 2.61 -0.03
C PRO A 77 11.38 2.10 -0.13
N LEU A 78 11.13 1.11 -1.01
CA LEU A 78 9.77 0.62 -1.30
C LEU A 78 9.08 -0.05 -0.09
N ASP A 79 9.83 -0.70 0.78
CA ASP A 79 9.35 -1.29 2.03
C ASP A 79 8.92 -0.22 3.04
N VAL A 80 9.69 0.86 3.15
CA VAL A 80 9.34 2.02 3.97
C VAL A 80 8.10 2.73 3.40
N ILE A 81 8.02 2.92 2.07
CA ILE A 81 6.78 3.39 1.42
C ILE A 81 5.61 2.44 1.74
N GLY A 82 5.87 1.13 1.78
CA GLY A 82 4.91 0.13 2.22
C GLY A 82 4.39 0.43 3.63
N ALA A 83 5.28 0.69 4.58
CA ALA A 83 4.93 1.08 5.95
C ALA A 83 4.17 2.43 6.01
N ASP A 84 4.60 3.45 5.25
CA ASP A 84 3.92 4.75 5.15
C ASP A 84 2.46 4.58 4.72
N THR A 85 2.22 3.72 3.71
CA THR A 85 0.85 3.45 3.24
C THR A 85 0.01 2.69 4.27
N GLN A 86 0.60 1.83 5.10
CA GLN A 86 -0.12 1.19 6.20
C GLN A 86 -0.55 2.22 7.25
N GLY A 87 0.35 3.14 7.61
CA GLY A 87 0.03 4.24 8.53
C GLY A 87 -1.08 5.12 7.99
N ALA A 88 -0.96 5.59 6.75
CA ALA A 88 -1.95 6.47 6.12
C ALA A 88 -3.33 5.80 5.94
N ILE A 89 -3.38 4.58 5.38
CA ILE A 89 -4.64 3.87 5.15
C ILE A 89 -5.25 3.38 6.46
N GLY A 90 -4.43 2.84 7.36
CA GLY A 90 -4.85 2.42 8.69
C GLY A 90 -5.45 3.58 9.50
N TYR A 91 -4.84 4.77 9.43
CA TYR A 91 -5.40 5.98 10.02
C TYR A 91 -6.77 6.34 9.44
N MET A 92 -6.92 6.34 8.10
CA MET A 92 -8.20 6.64 7.45
C MET A 92 -9.30 5.67 7.90
N ILE A 93 -9.01 4.37 7.91
CA ILE A 93 -9.96 3.32 8.32
C ILE A 93 -10.31 3.47 9.81
N ALA A 94 -9.30 3.62 10.67
CA ALA A 94 -9.51 3.74 12.11
C ALA A 94 -10.38 4.94 12.46
N ARG A 95 -10.10 6.10 11.86
CA ARG A 95 -10.95 7.29 12.05
C ARG A 95 -12.37 7.10 11.51
N ALA A 96 -12.53 6.51 10.34
CA ALA A 96 -13.83 6.32 9.73
C ALA A 96 -14.71 5.38 10.57
N LEU A 97 -14.15 4.27 11.05
CA LEU A 97 -14.84 3.36 11.96
C LEU A 97 -15.15 4.01 13.31
N ASP A 98 -14.21 4.75 13.92
CA ASP A 98 -14.44 5.45 15.19
C ASP A 98 -15.59 6.47 15.06
N ASN A 99 -15.60 7.25 13.97
CA ASN A 99 -16.70 8.18 13.67
C ASN A 99 -18.03 7.45 13.48
N GLU A 100 -18.04 6.32 12.78
CA GLU A 100 -19.25 5.54 12.55
C GLU A 100 -19.76 4.88 13.85
N PHE A 101 -18.85 4.42 14.70
CA PHE A 101 -19.18 3.86 16.02
C PHE A 101 -19.82 4.90 16.91
N LYS A 102 -19.26 6.12 16.96
CA LYS A 102 -19.84 7.25 17.70
C LYS A 102 -21.26 7.58 17.23
N LYS A 103 -21.48 7.65 15.92
CA LYS A 103 -22.82 7.90 15.34
C LYS A 103 -23.84 6.83 15.74
N ARG A 104 -23.40 5.57 15.84
CA ARG A 104 -24.26 4.41 16.12
C ARG A 104 -24.32 4.01 17.59
N GLY A 105 -23.59 4.70 18.48
CA GLY A 105 -23.47 4.31 19.89
C GLY A 105 -22.75 2.97 20.13
N ILE A 106 -21.91 2.53 19.18
CA ILE A 106 -21.12 1.29 19.30
C ILE A 106 -19.93 1.55 20.24
N LYS A 107 -19.81 0.76 21.31
CA LYS A 107 -18.70 0.86 22.27
C LYS A 107 -17.58 -0.10 21.90
N ARG A 108 -16.73 0.29 20.94
CA ARG A 108 -15.56 -0.46 20.51
C ARG A 108 -14.41 0.47 20.17
N ASP A 109 -13.20 -0.01 20.39
CA ASP A 109 -11.98 0.67 19.97
C ASP A 109 -11.48 0.12 18.64
N VAL A 110 -10.75 0.95 17.90
CA VAL A 110 -10.15 0.59 16.62
C VAL A 110 -8.65 0.92 16.67
N ALA A 111 -7.83 -0.03 16.26
CA ALA A 111 -6.38 0.14 16.18
C ALA A 111 -5.88 -0.23 14.78
N ALA A 112 -5.01 0.61 14.22
CA ALA A 112 -4.22 0.30 13.04
C ALA A 112 -2.86 -0.24 13.47
N VAL A 113 -2.47 -1.40 12.95
CA VAL A 113 -1.23 -2.08 13.35
C VAL A 113 -0.30 -2.17 12.16
N VAL A 114 0.89 -1.56 12.27
CA VAL A 114 1.95 -1.74 11.28
C VAL A 114 2.37 -3.20 11.30
N THR A 115 2.29 -3.85 10.13
CA THR A 115 2.43 -5.29 9.98
C THR A 115 3.58 -5.60 9.03
N GLN A 116 4.53 -6.39 9.51
CA GLN A 116 5.58 -7.00 8.70
C GLN A 116 5.16 -8.42 8.32
N VAL A 117 5.49 -8.83 7.09
CA VAL A 117 5.22 -10.18 6.60
C VAL A 117 6.54 -10.79 6.16
N LEU A 118 6.90 -11.91 6.78
CA LEU A 118 8.06 -12.68 6.35
C LEU A 118 7.77 -13.32 4.98
N VAL A 119 8.73 -13.20 4.09
CA VAL A 119 8.66 -13.79 2.74
C VAL A 119 9.91 -14.59 2.47
N ASP A 120 9.78 -15.65 1.67
CA ASP A 120 10.92 -16.48 1.31
C ASP A 120 11.92 -15.69 0.46
N ARG A 121 13.17 -15.59 0.91
CA ARG A 121 14.26 -14.92 0.19
C ARG A 121 14.52 -15.51 -1.21
N ASN A 122 14.13 -16.76 -1.41
CA ASN A 122 14.29 -17.50 -2.66
C ASN A 122 12.99 -17.55 -3.50
N ASP A 123 11.96 -16.76 -3.16
CA ASP A 123 10.68 -16.76 -3.88
C ASP A 123 10.93 -16.52 -5.40
N PRO A 124 10.50 -17.42 -6.31
CA PRO A 124 10.70 -17.27 -7.75
C PRO A 124 10.13 -15.96 -8.31
N GLY A 125 9.12 -15.38 -7.64
CA GLY A 125 8.57 -14.07 -7.95
C GLY A 125 9.58 -12.92 -7.79
N PHE A 126 10.72 -13.15 -7.14
CA PHE A 126 11.83 -12.20 -7.07
C PHE A 126 12.67 -12.14 -8.34
N GLN A 127 12.72 -13.24 -9.10
CA GLN A 127 13.47 -13.35 -10.35
C GLN A 127 12.69 -12.76 -11.52
N ARG A 128 11.35 -12.70 -11.44
CA ARG A 128 10.47 -12.17 -12.50
C ARG A 128 9.49 -11.13 -11.93
N PRO A 129 9.93 -9.89 -11.70
CA PRO A 129 9.05 -8.79 -11.33
C PRO A 129 7.93 -8.63 -12.36
N SER A 130 6.68 -8.62 -11.89
CA SER A 130 5.50 -8.59 -12.75
C SER A 130 4.45 -7.57 -12.31
N LYS A 131 4.57 -7.02 -11.09
CA LYS A 131 3.56 -6.14 -10.52
C LYS A 131 3.90 -4.69 -10.86
N GLY A 132 3.11 -4.05 -11.72
CA GLY A 132 3.30 -2.64 -12.08
C GLY A 132 3.13 -1.71 -10.87
N ILE A 133 4.04 -0.74 -10.70
CA ILE A 133 3.97 0.32 -9.69
C ILE A 133 4.14 1.69 -10.35
N GLY A 134 3.44 2.70 -9.82
CA GLY A 134 3.45 4.07 -10.33
C GLY A 134 2.61 4.23 -11.61
N GLY A 135 2.69 5.40 -12.24
CA GLY A 135 2.03 5.67 -13.53
C GLY A 135 2.78 5.08 -14.73
N PHE A 136 2.17 5.14 -15.90
CA PHE A 136 2.84 4.84 -17.18
C PHE A 136 3.85 5.95 -17.53
N THR A 137 4.92 5.58 -18.23
CA THR A 137 6.02 6.45 -18.62
C THR A 137 6.48 6.20 -20.06
N THR A 138 7.32 7.09 -20.59
CA THR A 138 7.88 6.99 -21.95
C THR A 138 9.05 6.01 -21.98
N ARG A 139 9.42 5.52 -23.17
CA ARG A 139 10.59 4.65 -23.32
C ARG A 139 11.89 5.32 -22.85
N ALA A 140 12.06 6.61 -23.11
CA ALA A 140 13.22 7.36 -22.66
C ALA A 140 13.37 7.34 -21.13
N LYS A 141 12.27 7.60 -20.41
CA LYS A 141 12.28 7.56 -18.94
C LYS A 141 12.40 6.13 -18.39
N ALA A 142 11.85 5.14 -19.10
CA ALA A 142 12.05 3.73 -18.76
C ALA A 142 13.53 3.34 -18.74
N ILE A 143 14.32 3.79 -19.73
CA ILE A 143 15.77 3.53 -19.80
C ILE A 143 16.50 4.15 -18.61
N GLU A 144 16.10 5.33 -18.14
CA GLU A 144 16.67 5.93 -16.94
C GLU A 144 16.38 5.08 -15.69
N PHE A 145 15.15 4.57 -15.56
CA PHE A 145 14.80 3.68 -14.46
C PHE A 145 15.57 2.35 -14.51
N GLU A 146 15.80 1.78 -15.69
CA GLU A 146 16.64 0.58 -15.87
C GLU A 146 18.07 0.83 -15.39
N LYS A 147 18.66 2.00 -15.69
CA LYS A 147 19.99 2.40 -15.17
C LYS A 147 20.03 2.52 -13.64
N GLN A 148 18.90 2.83 -13.02
CA GLN A 148 18.74 2.88 -11.57
C GLN A 148 18.43 1.50 -10.94
N GLY A 149 18.44 0.43 -11.73
CA GLY A 149 18.22 -0.95 -11.27
C GLY A 149 16.75 -1.38 -11.22
N TRP A 150 15.82 -0.58 -11.77
CA TRP A 150 14.41 -0.97 -11.85
C TRP A 150 14.15 -1.90 -13.04
N THR A 151 13.31 -2.91 -12.84
CA THR A 151 12.72 -3.66 -13.95
C THR A 151 11.55 -2.87 -14.53
N VAL A 152 11.56 -2.55 -15.82
CA VAL A 152 10.47 -1.86 -16.50
C VAL A 152 9.85 -2.79 -17.55
N ARG A 153 8.53 -2.75 -17.72
CA ARG A 153 7.83 -3.50 -18.77
C ARG A 153 6.89 -2.59 -19.55
N GLU A 154 6.79 -2.83 -20.84
CA GLU A 154 5.75 -2.26 -21.67
C GLU A 154 4.42 -2.97 -21.39
N ASP A 155 3.34 -2.19 -21.35
CA ASP A 155 2.00 -2.69 -21.08
C ASP A 155 1.06 -2.38 -22.24
N ALA A 156 1.07 -3.26 -23.25
CA ALA A 156 0.09 -3.31 -24.35
C ALA A 156 -0.24 -1.94 -24.98
N GLY A 157 0.80 -1.14 -25.29
CA GLY A 157 0.64 0.18 -25.93
C GLY A 157 0.21 1.32 -24.99
N ARG A 158 -0.02 1.06 -23.70
CA ARG A 158 -0.34 2.09 -22.69
C ARG A 158 0.90 2.82 -22.16
N GLY A 159 2.09 2.38 -22.58
CA GLY A 159 3.38 2.92 -22.17
C GLY A 159 4.19 1.93 -21.33
N TRP A 160 5.26 2.43 -20.73
CA TRP A 160 6.20 1.68 -19.91
C TRP A 160 5.87 1.84 -18.45
N ARG A 161 6.03 0.80 -17.64
CA ARG A 161 5.78 0.87 -16.19
C ARG A 161 6.84 0.11 -15.43
N ARG A 162 7.33 0.69 -14.34
CA ARG A 162 8.20 -0.06 -13.43
C ARG A 162 7.41 -1.22 -12.86
N THR A 163 8.06 -2.35 -12.80
CA THR A 163 7.54 -3.56 -12.21
C THR A 163 8.34 -3.88 -10.98
N THR A 164 7.62 -4.36 -9.99
CA THR A 164 8.19 -4.86 -8.76
C THR A 164 7.72 -6.28 -8.54
N ARG A 165 8.27 -6.86 -7.49
CA ARG A 165 7.94 -8.21 -7.05
C ARG A 165 6.55 -8.18 -6.42
N ARG A 166 5.74 -9.22 -6.65
CA ARG A 166 4.38 -9.28 -6.09
C ARG A 166 4.39 -9.19 -4.56
N ARG A 167 5.45 -9.70 -3.94
CA ARG A 167 5.78 -9.58 -2.52
C ARG A 167 6.90 -8.56 -2.37
N VAL A 168 6.71 -7.55 -1.53
CA VAL A 168 7.79 -6.65 -1.14
C VAL A 168 8.55 -7.35 -0.01
N CYS A 169 9.76 -7.80 -0.32
CA CYS A 169 10.66 -8.35 0.68
C CYS A 169 11.24 -7.18 1.46
N LEU A 170 11.11 -7.19 2.79
CA LEU A 170 12.19 -6.72 3.62
C LEU A 170 13.35 -7.68 3.33
N ALA A 171 14.19 -7.35 2.35
CA ALA A 171 15.45 -8.05 2.25
C ALA A 171 16.18 -7.78 3.58
N PRO A 172 16.71 -8.79 4.29
CA PRO A 172 17.74 -8.51 5.26
C PRO A 172 18.81 -7.71 4.51
N THR A 173 19.17 -6.56 5.08
CA THR A 173 20.11 -5.49 4.69
C THR A 173 21.22 -5.76 3.64
N GLY A 174 21.52 -7.00 3.27
CA GLY A 174 22.52 -7.38 2.27
C GLY A 174 22.03 -7.68 0.84
N ALA A 175 20.73 -7.66 0.52
CA ALA A 175 20.24 -7.97 -0.85
C ALA A 175 19.61 -6.80 -1.62
N ALA A 176 19.68 -5.58 -1.09
CA ALA A 176 19.38 -4.38 -1.86
C ALA A 176 20.63 -3.96 -2.69
N PRO A 177 20.48 -3.31 -3.86
CA PRO A 177 21.60 -2.67 -4.55
C PRO A 177 22.41 -1.82 -3.56
N GLU A 178 23.74 -1.80 -3.64
CA GLU A 178 24.64 -1.16 -2.64
C GLU A 178 24.22 0.27 -2.26
N THR A 179 23.60 1.00 -3.19
CA THR A 179 23.06 2.35 -2.98
C THR A 179 22.00 2.43 -1.87
N TRP A 180 21.23 1.37 -1.65
CA TRP A 180 20.20 1.29 -0.62
C TRP A 180 20.72 0.76 0.73
N GLN A 181 21.83 0.01 0.73
CA GLN A 181 22.44 -0.51 1.95
C GLN A 181 23.08 0.59 2.80
N ARG A 182 23.49 1.71 2.17
CA ARG A 182 24.06 2.88 2.88
C ARG A 182 23.06 3.65 3.74
N LEU A 183 21.77 3.61 3.43
CA LEU A 183 20.73 4.34 4.18
C LEU A 183 20.31 3.65 5.48
N LEU A 184 20.69 2.39 5.69
CA LEU A 184 20.20 1.53 6.78
C LEU A 184 21.29 1.09 7.77
N ARG A 185 22.51 1.64 7.67
CA ARG A 185 23.55 1.44 8.70
C ARG A 185 23.55 2.65 9.65
N PRO A 186 23.31 2.46 10.96
CA PRO A 186 23.81 3.41 11.94
C PRO A 186 25.35 3.40 11.86
N GLU A 187 25.97 4.56 12.07
CA GLU A 187 27.43 4.64 12.30
C GLU A 187 27.86 3.74 13.47
#